data_AF-A0A9D4J3L6-F1
#
_entry.id   AF-A0A9D4J3L6-F1
#
_cell.length_a   1.000
_cell.length_b   1.000
_cell.length_c   1.000
_cell.angle_alpha   90.00
_cell.angle_beta   90.00
_cell.angle_gamma   90.00
#
_symmetry.space_group_name_H-M   'P 1'
#
loop_
_entity.id
_entity.type
_entity.pdbx_description
1 polymer ?
#
loop_
_entity_poly.entity_id
_entity_poly.type
_entity_poly.pdbx_seq_one_letter_code
_entity_poly.pdbx_strand_id
1 'polypeptide(L)'
;MNTCTRLVIGVAFFLIGVFGQEIPDANQLKCRLCNNAFELRDCTKQAVCDNRTEECYMDQVVTETFNTVYRGGCRGREQCKGGTAGAIGKREELFSCSQCCSNEDDCNRRLCGLRQ
;
A
#
# COMPACT_ATOMS: atom_id res chain seq x y z
N MET A 1 3.54 19.72 -27.01
CA MET A 1 3.08 21.12 -26.87
C MET A 1 1.61 21.05 -26.46
N ASN A 2 1.36 20.95 -25.16
CA ASN A 2 1.00 22.07 -24.27
C ASN A 2 -0.41 22.60 -24.51
N THR A 3 -1.34 22.25 -23.63
CA THR A 3 -2.45 23.13 -23.22
C THR A 3 -3.00 22.68 -21.86
N CYS A 4 -2.33 23.12 -20.80
CA CYS A 4 -2.87 23.15 -19.45
C CYS A 4 -3.82 24.36 -19.34
N THR A 5 -5.13 24.11 -19.35
CA THR A 5 -6.13 25.15 -19.07
C THR A 5 -6.26 25.30 -17.55
N ARG A 6 -5.60 26.31 -17.00
CA ARG A 6 -5.69 26.72 -15.59
C ARG A 6 -6.99 27.50 -15.38
N LEU A 7 -7.93 26.92 -14.64
CA LEU A 7 -9.05 27.64 -14.05
C LEU A 7 -8.59 28.20 -12.69
N VAL A 8 -8.35 29.51 -12.64
CA VAL A 8 -7.97 30.24 -11.43
C VAL A 8 -9.23 30.73 -10.75
N ILE A 9 -9.64 30.08 -9.65
CA ILE A 9 -10.65 30.61 -8.73
C ILE A 9 -9.89 31.14 -7.52
N GLY A 10 -9.94 32.46 -7.36
CA GLY A 10 -9.18 33.18 -6.35
C GLY A 10 -9.65 32.88 -4.93
N VAL A 11 -8.69 32.76 -4.03
CA VAL A 11 -8.91 32.98 -2.60
C VAL A 11 -7.75 33.81 -2.09
N ALA A 12 -8.07 35.04 -1.65
CA ALA A 12 -7.13 35.93 -1.00
C ALA A 12 -6.68 35.31 0.32
N PHE A 13 -5.38 35.05 0.48
CA PHE A 13 -4.78 34.68 1.76
C PHE A 13 -3.58 35.56 2.06
N PHE A 14 -3.67 36.17 3.24
CA PHE A 14 -2.70 37.05 3.87
C PHE A 14 -1.32 36.39 4.02
N LEU A 15 -0.30 37.25 3.91
CA LEU A 15 1.12 37.00 4.17
C LEU A 15 1.37 36.38 5.57
N ILE A 16 1.70 35.08 5.69
CA ILE A 16 2.72 34.52 6.62
C ILE A 16 3.13 33.09 6.16
N GLY A 17 4.44 32.85 6.00
CA GLY A 17 5.15 31.58 6.25
C GLY A 17 4.61 30.24 5.71
N VAL A 18 5.37 29.65 4.77
CA VAL A 18 5.62 28.21 4.57
C VAL A 18 4.57 27.24 5.13
N PHE A 19 3.55 26.87 4.35
CA PHE A 19 2.89 25.58 4.50
C PHE A 19 2.48 25.08 3.12
N GLY A 20 3.14 24.00 2.67
CA GLY A 20 2.70 23.25 1.49
C GLY A 20 1.31 22.72 1.76
N GLN A 21 0.32 23.28 1.08
CA GLN A 21 -1.05 22.82 1.17
C GLN A 21 -1.13 21.52 0.38
N GLU A 22 -1.04 20.41 1.10
CA GLU A 22 -1.35 19.08 0.60
C GLU A 22 -2.82 19.13 0.17
N ILE A 23 -3.07 19.28 -1.12
CA ILE A 23 -4.41 19.16 -1.68
C ILE A 23 -4.90 17.77 -1.28
N PRO A 24 -6.05 17.61 -0.61
CA PRO A 24 -6.59 16.30 -0.29
C PRO A 24 -6.88 15.60 -1.61
N ASP A 25 -5.94 14.76 -2.03
CA ASP A 25 -6.05 14.05 -3.28
C ASP A 25 -7.15 13.01 -3.11
N ALA A 26 -8.27 13.19 -3.82
CA ALA A 26 -9.40 12.28 -3.77
C ALA A 26 -9.06 10.85 -4.26
N ASN A 27 -7.80 10.59 -4.63
CA ASN A 27 -7.29 9.29 -5.03
C ASN A 27 -6.38 8.67 -3.97
N GLN A 28 -6.55 9.01 -2.70
CA GLN A 28 -5.86 8.35 -1.60
C GLN A 28 -6.58 7.05 -1.21
N LEU A 29 -5.81 5.97 -1.04
CA LEU A 29 -6.27 4.69 -0.49
C LEU A 29 -5.50 4.41 0.80
N LYS A 30 -6.19 4.13 1.90
CA LYS A 30 -5.52 3.78 3.16
C LYS A 30 -5.34 2.27 3.23
N CYS A 31 -4.12 1.83 3.50
CA CYS A 31 -3.78 0.41 3.61
C CYS A 31 -3.11 0.14 4.94
N ARG A 32 -3.29 -1.07 5.49
CA ARG A 32 -2.52 -1.48 6.66
C ARG A 32 -1.05 -1.65 6.31
N LEU A 33 -0.21 -1.05 7.13
CA LEU A 33 1.23 -1.07 7.01
C LEU A 33 1.81 -1.93 8.13
N CYS A 34 2.62 -2.91 7.76
CA CYS A 34 3.47 -3.64 8.69
C CYS A 34 4.70 -4.19 8.00
N ASN A 35 5.80 -4.25 8.74
CA ASN A 35 7.07 -4.75 8.28
C ASN A 35 7.52 -5.87 9.21
N ASN A 36 7.19 -7.11 8.86
CA ASN A 36 7.45 -8.33 9.63
C ASN A 36 6.66 -8.41 10.96
N ALA A 37 5.34 -8.28 10.88
CA ALA A 37 4.45 -8.56 12.01
C ALA A 37 4.27 -10.07 12.21
N PHE A 38 4.23 -10.58 13.44
CA PHE A 38 3.98 -12.00 13.69
C PHE A 38 2.49 -12.34 13.54
N GLU A 39 1.61 -11.40 13.89
CA GLU A 39 0.17 -11.53 13.69
C GLU A 39 -0.38 -10.38 12.84
N LEU A 40 -1.43 -10.64 12.04
CA LEU A 40 -2.15 -9.57 11.33
C LEU A 40 -2.65 -8.46 12.24
N ARG A 41 -2.90 -8.78 13.53
CA ARG A 41 -3.37 -7.82 14.53
C ARG A 41 -2.32 -6.76 14.86
N ASP A 42 -1.03 -7.10 14.71
CA ASP A 42 0.07 -6.19 14.96
C ASP A 42 0.25 -5.16 13.82
N CYS A 43 -0.38 -5.40 12.66
CA CYS A 43 -0.45 -4.45 11.55
C CYS A 43 -1.44 -3.30 11.87
N THR A 44 -1.11 -2.48 12.87
CA THR A 44 -1.95 -1.38 13.38
C THR A 44 -1.71 -0.05 12.66
N LYS A 45 -0.57 0.09 11.99
CA LYS A 45 -0.23 1.31 11.24
C LYS A 45 -0.99 1.34 9.93
N GLN A 46 -1.21 2.55 9.42
CA GLN A 46 -1.77 2.79 8.09
C GLN A 46 -0.75 3.54 7.23
N ALA A 47 -0.75 3.22 5.95
CA ALA A 47 -0.06 3.96 4.90
C ALA A 47 -1.12 4.54 3.95
N VAL A 48 -0.85 5.75 3.44
CA VAL A 48 -1.65 6.39 2.40
C VAL A 48 -1.00 6.08 1.06
N CYS A 49 -1.73 5.42 0.18
CA CYS A 49 -1.28 5.01 -1.15
C CYS A 49 -1.98 5.85 -2.21
N ASP A 50 -1.34 5.98 -3.38
CA ASP A 50 -2.00 6.55 -4.56
C ASP A 50 -2.86 5.48 -5.23
N ASN A 51 -4.18 5.56 -5.08
CA ASN A 51 -5.15 4.63 -5.63
C ASN A 51 -5.09 4.53 -7.17
N ARG A 52 -4.43 5.46 -7.88
CA ARG A 52 -4.27 5.38 -9.35
C ARG A 52 -3.20 4.38 -9.77
N THR A 53 -2.12 4.31 -9.01
CA THR A 53 -0.92 3.54 -9.37
C THR A 53 -0.63 2.38 -8.43
N GLU A 54 -1.14 2.45 -7.21
CA GLU A 54 -0.87 1.53 -6.11
C GLU A 54 -2.16 0.86 -5.61
N GLU A 55 -1.96 -0.28 -4.96
CA GLU A 55 -2.99 -1.07 -4.29
C GLU A 55 -2.48 -1.48 -2.91
N CYS A 56 -3.40 -1.81 -2.01
CA CYS A 56 -3.03 -2.43 -0.76
C CYS A 56 -2.56 -3.85 -1.02
N TYR A 57 -1.45 -4.26 -0.41
CA TYR A 57 -1.01 -5.66 -0.43
C TYR A 57 -0.87 -6.24 0.98
N MET A 58 -0.90 -7.57 1.05
CA MET A 58 -0.49 -8.34 2.22
C MET A 58 0.27 -9.58 1.75
N ASP A 59 1.49 -9.72 2.24
CA ASP A 59 2.35 -10.88 2.05
C ASP A 59 2.46 -11.63 3.38
N GLN A 60 2.39 -12.95 3.32
CA GLN A 60 2.74 -13.86 4.38
C GLN A 60 4.01 -14.59 3.97
N VAL A 61 5.10 -14.35 4.71
CA VAL A 61 6.43 -14.88 4.41
C VAL A 61 6.83 -15.86 5.50
N VAL A 62 7.26 -17.06 5.10
CA VAL A 62 7.93 -18.01 5.98
C VAL A 62 9.42 -17.74 5.92
N THR A 63 9.98 -17.31 7.04
CA THR A 63 11.42 -17.03 7.17
C THR A 63 12.23 -18.33 7.22
N GLU A 64 13.55 -18.24 7.02
CA GLU A 64 14.49 -19.37 7.17
C GLU A 64 14.43 -20.03 8.56
N THR A 65 13.99 -19.27 9.58
CA THR A 65 13.76 -19.76 10.94
C THR A 65 12.40 -20.44 11.16
N PHE A 66 11.66 -20.74 10.08
CA PHE A 66 10.29 -21.29 10.10
C PHE A 66 9.25 -20.39 10.81
N ASN A 67 9.58 -19.12 11.04
CA ASN A 67 8.62 -18.14 11.55
C ASN A 67 7.81 -17.55 10.40
N THR A 68 6.50 -17.48 10.58
CA THR A 68 5.59 -16.76 9.68
C THR A 68 5.57 -15.30 10.06
N VAL A 69 5.79 -14.41 9.09
CA VAL A 69 5.67 -12.97 9.26
C VAL A 69 4.78 -12.37 8.18
N TYR A 70 4.07 -11.31 8.56
CA TYR A 70 3.18 -10.55 7.70
C TYR A 70 3.83 -9.23 7.31
N ARG A 71 3.70 -8.88 6.02
CA ARG A 71 4.12 -7.60 5.46
C ARG A 71 2.96 -7.01 4.69
N GLY A 72 2.61 -5.77 4.99
CA GLY A 72 1.52 -5.09 4.31
C GLY A 72 1.87 -3.64 4.05
N GLY A 73 1.26 -3.06 3.03
CA GLY A 73 1.44 -1.65 2.68
C GLY A 73 0.88 -1.33 1.30
N CYS A 74 1.49 -0.33 0.65
CA CYS A 74 1.21 0.08 -0.72
C CYS A 74 2.14 -0.65 -1.68
N ARG A 75 1.62 -1.16 -2.80
CA ARG A 75 2.40 -1.77 -3.87
C ARG A 75 1.82 -1.37 -5.21
N GLY A 76 2.69 -1.15 -6.20
CA GLY A 76 2.25 -0.78 -7.55
C GLY A 76 1.38 -1.87 -8.19
N ARG A 77 0.32 -1.47 -8.92
CA ARG A 77 -0.63 -2.40 -9.59
C ARG A 77 0.06 -3.46 -10.44
N GLU A 78 1.15 -3.12 -11.10
CA GLU A 78 1.91 -4.07 -11.94
C GLU A 78 2.54 -5.20 -11.12
N GLN A 79 2.98 -4.92 -9.88
CA GLN A 79 3.49 -5.93 -8.97
C GLN A 79 2.37 -6.83 -8.39
N CYS A 80 1.13 -6.34 -8.38
CA CYS A 80 -0.05 -7.10 -7.94
C CYS A 80 -0.63 -8.00 -9.03
N LYS A 81 -0.52 -7.61 -10.31
CA LYS A 81 -0.97 -8.43 -11.46
C LYS A 81 -0.04 -9.59 -11.78
N GLY A 82 1.27 -9.39 -11.58
CA GLY A 82 2.25 -10.46 -11.67
C GLY A 82 2.18 -11.30 -10.43
N GLY A 83 1.17 -12.19 -10.35
CA GLY A 83 0.99 -13.09 -9.22
C GLY A 83 2.35 -13.60 -8.76
N THR A 84 2.70 -13.33 -7.51
CA THR A 84 4.01 -13.66 -6.93
C THR A 84 4.09 -15.17 -6.68
N ALA A 85 3.99 -15.97 -7.75
CA ALA A 85 4.67 -17.25 -7.84
C ALA A 85 6.13 -16.88 -8.16
N GLY A 86 7.01 -17.11 -7.20
CA GLY A 86 8.32 -16.49 -7.11
C GLY A 86 9.20 -16.58 -8.35
N ALA A 87 9.99 -15.54 -8.57
CA ALA A 87 11.21 -15.66 -9.34
C ALA A 87 12.21 -16.51 -8.52
N ILE A 88 12.20 -17.82 -8.79
CA ILE A 88 13.24 -18.77 -8.38
C ILE A 88 14.58 -18.21 -8.88
N GLY A 89 15.40 -17.64 -7.99
CA GLY A 89 16.73 -17.18 -8.39
C GLY A 89 17.49 -16.21 -7.49
N LYS A 90 16.84 -15.52 -6.53
CA LYS A 90 17.56 -14.67 -5.56
C LYS A 90 16.97 -14.82 -4.17
N ARG A 91 17.61 -15.68 -3.37
CA ARG A 91 17.38 -15.91 -1.93
C ARG A 91 15.88 -15.94 -1.58
N GLU A 92 15.27 -17.08 -1.88
CA GLU A 92 13.82 -17.32 -1.84
C GLU A 92 13.23 -17.00 -0.47
N GLU A 93 12.73 -15.78 -0.29
CA GLU A 93 11.72 -15.53 0.73
C GLU A 93 10.52 -16.41 0.39
N LEU A 94 10.23 -17.41 1.24
CA LEU A 94 9.14 -18.36 1.00
C LEU A 94 7.81 -17.65 1.27
N PHE A 95 7.25 -17.00 0.24
CA PHE A 95 5.91 -16.42 0.31
C PHE A 95 4.87 -17.55 0.39
N SER A 96 4.26 -17.71 1.56
CA SER A 96 3.14 -18.63 1.76
C SER A 96 1.82 -18.04 1.24
N CYS A 97 1.70 -16.72 1.17
CA CYS A 97 0.59 -16.01 0.58
C CYS A 97 1.03 -14.61 0.17
N SER A 98 0.47 -14.07 -0.91
CA SER A 98 0.63 -12.69 -1.34
C SER A 98 -0.60 -12.29 -2.13
N GLN A 99 -1.29 -11.26 -1.67
CA GLN A 99 -2.55 -10.80 -2.25
C GLN A 99 -2.60 -9.27 -2.26
N CYS A 100 -3.34 -8.73 -3.22
CA CYS A 100 -3.60 -7.31 -3.33
C CYS A 100 -5.10 -7.00 -3.40
N CYS A 101 -5.46 -5.77 -3.04
CA CYS A 101 -6.81 -5.24 -3.13
C CYS A 101 -6.79 -3.71 -3.24
N SER A 102 -7.81 -3.16 -3.91
CA SER A 102 -7.99 -1.71 -4.12
C SER A 102 -9.44 -1.26 -3.94
N ASN A 103 -10.28 -2.13 -3.36
CA ASN A 103 -11.74 -1.94 -3.32
C ASN A 103 -12.19 -0.95 -2.22
N GLU A 104 -11.49 -0.92 -1.09
CA GLU A 104 -11.83 -0.10 0.08
C GLU A 104 -10.59 0.17 0.94
N ASP A 105 -10.66 1.19 1.79
CA ASP A 105 -9.66 1.43 2.82
C ASP A 105 -9.51 0.21 3.75
N ASP A 106 -8.27 -0.08 4.15
CA ASP A 106 -7.88 -1.23 4.96
C ASP A 106 -8.34 -2.59 4.38
N CYS A 107 -8.58 -2.69 3.06
CA CYS A 107 -9.00 -3.95 2.44
C CYS A 107 -8.00 -5.09 2.70
N ASN A 108 -6.71 -4.77 2.89
CA ASN A 108 -5.66 -5.75 3.16
C ASN A 108 -5.69 -6.34 4.59
N ARG A 109 -6.59 -5.86 5.47
CA ARG A 109 -6.71 -6.36 6.85
C ARG A 109 -7.17 -7.83 6.98
N ARG A 110 -7.70 -8.41 5.91
CA ARG A 110 -8.21 -9.79 5.85
C ARG A 110 -7.46 -10.66 4.85
N LEU A 111 -6.57 -10.07 4.05
CA LEU A 111 -5.80 -10.80 3.05
C LEU A 111 -4.78 -11.69 3.76
N CYS A 112 -4.56 -12.88 3.21
CA CYS A 112 -3.62 -13.88 3.76
C CYS A 112 -3.87 -14.28 5.23
N GLY A 113 -4.98 -13.85 5.82
CA GLY A 113 -5.46 -14.30 7.12
C GLY A 113 -6.22 -15.59 6.92
N LEU A 114 -5.51 -16.71 6.92
CA LEU A 114 -6.09 -18.04 6.95
C LEU A 114 -7.18 -18.09 8.04
N ARG A 115 -8.44 -17.98 7.61
CA ARG A 115 -9.54 -18.59 8.34
C ARG A 115 -9.30 -20.10 8.22
N GLN A 116 -9.00 -20.72 9.35
CA GLN A 116 -9.19 -22.16 9.52
C GLN A 116 -10.62 -22.53 9.15
#